data_AF-A0A072NYV8-F1
#
_entry.id   AF-A0A072NYV8-F1
#
_cell.length_a   1.000
_cell.length_b   1.000
_cell.length_c   1.000
_cell.angle_alpha   90.00
_cell.angle_beta   90.00
_cell.angle_gamma   90.00
#
_symmetry.space_group_name_H-M   'P 1'
#
loop_
_entity.id
_entity.type
_entity.pdbx_description
1 polymer ?
#
loop_
_entity_poly.entity_id
_entity_poly.type
_entity_poly.pdbx_seq_one_letter_code
_entity_poly.pdbx_strand_id
1 'polypeptide(L)'
;MVEGQKILIDICEELNVPRYLASDYTADYTKLDGGDIILKDPMKDVRTYLSTRLKVKGIHVLVGLLMEVFWTYFGVWDPEHRKLRYWGTGNEVWDLTTYNTAAEYVAAVILDAKAVGIKRFAGHQVTINRMAEDINVVLGVEPEVECAGSVDEVQQRISLEGGRQNPVA
;
A
#
# COMPACT_ATOMS: atom_id res chain seq x y z
N MET A 1 2.95 -3.73 16.50
CA MET A 1 2.85 -2.49 15.71
C MET A 1 1.88 -1.48 16.33
N VAL A 2 0.62 -1.84 16.59
CA VAL A 2 -0.40 -0.92 17.17
C VAL A 2 0.02 -0.33 18.53
N GLU A 3 0.28 -1.17 19.54
CA GLU A 3 0.55 -0.71 20.92
C GLU A 3 1.78 0.21 21.01
N GLY A 4 2.83 -0.09 20.24
CA GLY A 4 4.01 0.77 20.18
C GLY A 4 3.69 2.17 19.66
N GLN A 5 2.86 2.28 18.62
CA GLN A 5 2.42 3.59 18.11
C GLN A 5 1.51 4.31 19.11
N LYS A 6 0.61 3.60 19.81
CA LYS A 6 -0.24 4.20 20.84
C LYS A 6 0.58 4.88 21.94
N ILE A 7 1.61 4.20 22.44
CA ILE A 7 2.52 4.77 23.44
C ILE A 7 3.17 6.07 22.93
N LEU A 8 3.66 6.08 21.69
CA LEU A 8 4.27 7.27 21.10
C LEU A 8 3.26 8.42 20.92
N ILE A 9 2.03 8.09 20.53
CA ILE A 9 0.93 9.05 20.38
C ILE A 9 0.58 9.70 21.73
N ASP A 10 0.51 8.90 22.80
CA ASP A 10 0.23 9.42 24.15
C ASP A 10 1.33 10.37 24.62
N ILE A 11 2.60 10.01 24.40
CA ILE A 11 3.74 10.90 24.69
C ILE A 11 3.64 12.21 23.88
N CYS A 12 3.25 12.14 22.61
CA CYS A 12 3.03 13.34 21.79
C CYS A 12 1.91 14.24 22.36
N GLU A 13 0.79 13.66 22.80
CA GLU A 13 -0.32 14.38 23.40
C GLU A 13 0.08 15.05 24.73
N GLU A 14 0.80 14.33 25.60
CA GLU A 14 1.29 14.82 26.88
C GLU A 14 2.27 15.99 26.72
N LEU A 15 3.21 15.86 25.78
CA LEU A 15 4.26 16.86 25.52
C LEU A 15 3.83 17.98 24.56
N ASN A 16 2.58 17.99 24.11
CA ASN A 16 2.05 18.96 23.14
C ASN A 16 2.81 18.96 21.80
N VAL A 17 3.28 17.80 21.35
CA VAL A 17 3.82 17.63 20.00
C VAL A 17 2.67 17.80 19.01
N PRO A 18 2.75 18.72 18.03
CA PRO A 18 1.59 19.13 17.25
C PRO A 18 1.15 18.09 16.22
N ARG A 19 2.07 17.23 15.75
CA ARG A 19 1.83 16.29 14.65
C ARG A 19 2.53 14.96 14.89
N TYR A 20 1.86 13.87 14.55
CA TYR A 20 2.41 12.51 14.58
C TYR A 20 2.24 11.86 13.20
N LEU A 21 3.33 11.33 12.64
CA LEU A 21 3.32 10.59 11.38
C LEU A 21 3.12 9.10 11.68
N ALA A 22 1.97 8.56 11.30
CA ALA A 22 1.67 7.15 11.47
C ALA A 22 2.41 6.28 10.45
N SER A 23 2.76 5.07 10.87
CA SER A 23 3.46 4.08 10.03
C SER A 23 2.50 3.37 9.09
N ASP A 24 1.96 4.08 8.09
CA ASP A 24 0.99 3.54 7.13
C ASP A 24 1.64 2.98 5.85
N TYR A 25 2.26 3.84 5.02
CA TYR A 25 2.99 3.54 3.78
C TYR A 25 2.42 2.37 2.94
N THR A 26 1.13 2.43 2.65
CA THR A 26 0.38 1.33 2.05
C THR A 26 -0.64 1.83 1.03
N ALA A 27 -1.23 0.88 0.28
CA ALA A 27 -2.46 1.07 -0.46
C ALA A 27 -3.60 1.59 0.43
N ASP A 28 -4.60 2.22 -0.20
CA ASP A 28 -5.66 2.93 0.49
C ASP A 28 -6.60 2.01 1.29
N TYR A 29 -6.29 1.79 2.56
CA TYR A 29 -7.10 0.97 3.46
C TYR A 29 -8.41 1.65 3.89
N THR A 30 -8.62 2.92 3.56
CA THR A 30 -9.80 3.68 4.03
C THR A 30 -11.09 3.28 3.32
N LYS A 31 -10.96 2.53 2.22
CA LYS A 31 -12.06 1.93 1.47
C LYS A 31 -12.36 0.49 1.89
N LEU A 32 -11.59 -0.06 2.83
CA LEU A 32 -11.74 -1.43 3.32
C LEU A 32 -12.49 -1.44 4.65
N ASP A 33 -13.45 -2.34 4.76
CA ASP A 33 -14.11 -2.66 6.02
C ASP A 33 -13.16 -3.48 6.93
N GLY A 34 -13.44 -3.48 8.23
CA GLY A 34 -12.66 -4.26 9.19
C GLY A 34 -12.71 -5.74 8.86
N GLY A 35 -11.55 -6.41 8.82
CA GLY A 35 -11.45 -7.82 8.48
C GLY A 35 -11.33 -8.15 6.98
N ASP A 36 -11.58 -7.20 6.07
CA ASP A 36 -11.38 -7.41 4.63
C ASP A 36 -9.94 -7.86 4.33
N ILE A 37 -8.97 -7.17 4.93
CA ILE A 37 -7.56 -7.55 4.92
C ILE A 37 -7.03 -7.30 6.33
N ILE A 38 -6.98 -8.36 7.16
CA ILE A 38 -6.57 -8.25 8.57
C ILE A 38 -5.20 -7.59 8.73
N LEU A 39 -4.29 -7.79 7.76
CA LEU A 39 -2.98 -7.16 7.75
C LEU A 39 -3.04 -5.61 7.69
N LYS A 40 -4.17 -5.01 7.32
CA LYS A 40 -4.40 -3.56 7.26
C LYS A 40 -5.18 -3.00 8.45
N ASP A 41 -5.83 -3.85 9.24
CA ASP A 41 -6.59 -3.40 10.41
C ASP A 41 -5.73 -2.65 11.47
N PRO A 42 -4.47 -3.06 11.73
CA PRO A 42 -3.58 -2.27 12.60
C PRO A 42 -3.44 -0.79 12.23
N MET A 43 -3.44 -0.43 10.95
CA MET A 43 -3.39 0.97 10.51
C MET A 43 -4.70 1.71 10.83
N LYS A 44 -5.84 1.03 10.67
CA LYS A 44 -7.17 1.57 11.03
C LYS A 44 -7.26 1.81 12.55
N ASP A 45 -6.74 0.90 13.35
CA ASP A 45 -6.71 1.02 14.82
C ASP A 45 -5.88 2.23 15.25
N VAL A 46 -4.68 2.40 14.68
CA VAL A 46 -3.80 3.53 14.99
C VAL A 46 -4.45 4.84 14.55
N ARG A 47 -5.03 4.91 13.36
CA ARG A 47 -5.77 6.09 12.87
C ARG A 47 -6.94 6.44 13.78
N THR A 48 -7.73 5.45 14.19
CA THR A 48 -8.86 5.64 15.09
C THR A 48 -8.41 6.13 16.46
N TYR A 49 -7.36 5.52 17.00
CA TYR A 49 -6.80 5.94 18.28
C TYR A 49 -6.29 7.38 18.22
N LEU A 50 -5.53 7.73 17.18
CA LEU A 50 -4.98 9.07 16.98
C LEU A 50 -6.06 10.13 16.79
N SER A 51 -7.21 9.79 16.18
CA SER A 51 -8.32 10.74 15.98
C SER A 51 -9.04 11.12 17.28
N THR A 52 -8.88 10.34 18.35
CA THR A 52 -9.43 10.66 19.68
C THR A 52 -8.58 11.68 20.45
N ARG A 53 -7.42 12.08 19.92
CA ARG A 53 -6.50 13.01 20.57
C ARG A 53 -6.85 14.47 20.25
N LEU A 54 -6.68 15.35 21.23
CA LEU A 54 -7.09 16.76 21.11
C LEU A 54 -5.95 17.62 20.57
N LYS A 55 -4.73 17.41 21.06
CA LYS A 55 -3.57 18.29 20.79
C LYS A 55 -2.73 17.79 19.62
N VAL A 56 -2.38 16.50 19.58
CA VAL A 56 -1.62 15.92 18.47
C VAL A 56 -2.53 15.61 17.28
N LYS A 57 -2.10 15.98 16.08
CA LYS A 57 -2.80 15.67 14.82
C LYS A 57 -2.07 14.58 14.04
N GLY A 58 -2.83 13.63 13.53
CA GLY A 58 -2.29 12.54 12.73
C GLY A 58 -1.99 12.92 11.30
N ILE A 59 -0.92 12.36 10.77
CA ILE A 59 -0.57 12.35 9.35
C ILE A 59 -0.51 10.89 8.92
N HIS A 60 -1.24 10.56 7.85
CA HIS A 60 -1.30 9.21 7.29
C HIS A 60 -0.90 9.28 5.82
N VAL A 61 0.23 8.67 5.45
CA VAL A 61 0.76 8.72 4.09
C VAL A 61 0.52 7.38 3.41
N LEU A 62 -0.32 7.39 2.37
CA LEU A 62 -0.73 6.23 1.58
C LEU A 62 -0.09 6.34 0.20
N VAL A 63 0.77 5.38 -0.15
CA VAL A 63 1.63 5.44 -1.34
C VAL A 63 1.37 4.33 -2.35
N GLY A 64 0.25 3.62 -2.22
CA GLY A 64 0.00 2.43 -3.02
C GLY A 64 0.89 1.26 -2.58
N LEU A 65 1.31 0.44 -3.54
CA LEU A 65 2.29 -0.62 -3.32
C LEU A 65 3.69 -0.18 -3.68
N LEU A 66 4.67 -0.68 -2.92
CA LEU A 66 6.07 -0.39 -3.18
C LEU A 66 6.56 -1.25 -4.35
N MET A 67 7.09 -0.62 -5.40
CA MET A 67 7.48 -1.29 -6.65
C MET A 67 8.44 -2.44 -6.39
N GLU A 68 9.41 -2.23 -5.51
CA GLU A 68 10.41 -3.23 -5.13
C GLU A 68 9.77 -4.48 -4.53
N VAL A 69 8.71 -4.32 -3.74
CA VAL A 69 7.93 -5.42 -3.16
C VAL A 69 6.99 -6.01 -4.20
N PHE A 70 6.35 -5.17 -5.03
CA PHE A 70 5.44 -5.58 -6.10
C PHE A 70 6.11 -6.60 -7.04
N TRP A 71 7.34 -6.34 -7.47
CA TRP A 71 8.06 -7.21 -8.40
C TRP A 71 8.57 -8.52 -7.77
N THR A 72 8.88 -8.52 -6.48
CA THR A 72 9.63 -9.63 -5.84
C THR A 72 8.80 -10.50 -4.90
N TYR A 73 7.78 -9.93 -4.26
CA TYR A 73 7.00 -10.61 -3.22
C TYR A 73 5.62 -11.06 -3.71
N PHE A 74 5.00 -10.32 -4.62
CA PHE A 74 3.64 -10.61 -5.09
C PHE A 74 3.58 -11.61 -6.25
N GLY A 75 4.72 -12.20 -6.65
CA GLY A 75 4.77 -13.19 -7.72
C GLY A 75 4.35 -12.68 -9.10
N VAL A 76 4.30 -11.35 -9.29
CA VAL A 76 3.83 -10.72 -10.53
C VAL A 76 4.79 -10.96 -11.68
N TRP A 77 6.09 -11.00 -11.42
CA TRP A 77 7.12 -11.23 -12.43
C TRP A 77 7.92 -12.49 -12.14
N ASP A 78 7.90 -13.43 -13.09
CA ASP A 78 8.78 -14.59 -13.13
C ASP A 78 9.92 -14.31 -14.12
N PRO A 79 11.13 -13.93 -13.64
CA PRO A 79 12.24 -13.60 -14.52
C PRO A 79 12.82 -14.82 -15.26
N GLU A 80 12.68 -16.03 -14.72
CA GLU A 80 13.23 -17.25 -15.32
C GLU A 80 12.44 -17.64 -16.57
N HIS A 81 11.11 -17.59 -16.47
CA HIS A 81 10.20 -17.93 -17.56
C HIS A 81 9.71 -16.70 -18.34
N ARG A 82 10.08 -15.50 -17.92
CA ARG A 82 9.66 -14.20 -18.49
C ARG A 82 8.13 -14.06 -18.50
N LYS A 83 7.49 -14.41 -17.38
CA LYS A 83 6.03 -14.38 -17.24
C LYS A 83 5.57 -13.22 -16.35
N LEU A 84 4.57 -12.49 -16.81
CA LEU A 84 3.79 -11.58 -15.99
C LEU A 84 2.50 -12.28 -15.54
N ARG A 85 2.40 -12.59 -14.25
CA ARG A 85 1.21 -13.20 -13.65
C ARG A 85 0.32 -12.14 -13.02
N TYR A 86 -0.99 -12.25 -13.21
CA TYR A 86 -1.94 -11.30 -12.64
C TYR A 86 -3.30 -11.92 -12.36
N TRP A 87 -4.08 -11.22 -11.54
CA TRP A 87 -5.46 -11.54 -11.26
C TRP A 87 -6.39 -10.50 -11.90
N GLY A 88 -7.55 -10.94 -12.37
CA GLY A 88 -8.54 -10.08 -13.01
C GLY A 88 -8.38 -10.02 -14.54
N THR A 89 -8.54 -8.81 -15.08
CA THR A 89 -8.55 -8.56 -16.53
C THR A 89 -7.20 -8.11 -17.08
N GLY A 90 -6.28 -7.72 -16.19
CA GLY A 90 -4.99 -7.13 -16.55
C GLY A 90 -5.08 -5.63 -16.85
N ASN A 91 -6.30 -5.07 -16.78
CA ASN A 91 -6.60 -3.64 -16.96
C ASN A 91 -6.86 -2.91 -15.63
N GLU A 92 -6.80 -3.62 -14.51
CA GLU A 92 -6.83 -3.04 -13.18
C GLU A 92 -5.63 -2.11 -13.01
N VAL A 93 -5.90 -0.88 -12.56
CA VAL A 93 -4.86 0.14 -12.36
C VAL A 93 -4.20 -0.08 -11.01
N TRP A 94 -2.88 -0.23 -11.04
CA TRP A 94 -2.05 -0.35 -9.84
C TRP A 94 -1.39 0.98 -9.51
N ASP A 95 -1.63 1.46 -8.28
CA ASP A 95 -0.89 2.58 -7.70
C ASP A 95 0.45 2.06 -7.15
N LEU A 96 1.54 2.40 -7.83
CA LEU A 96 2.88 1.94 -7.51
C LEU A 96 3.82 3.10 -7.18
N THR A 97 4.68 2.93 -6.18
CA THR A 97 5.66 3.95 -5.78
C THR A 97 6.99 3.28 -5.43
N THR A 98 8.13 3.84 -5.81
CA THR A 98 9.44 3.33 -5.36
C THR A 98 9.69 3.72 -3.90
N TYR A 99 10.62 3.06 -3.21
CA TYR A 99 11.03 3.48 -1.87
C TYR A 99 11.53 4.92 -1.83
N ASN A 100 12.34 5.31 -2.82
CA ASN A 100 12.91 6.65 -2.90
C ASN A 100 11.82 7.71 -3.07
N THR A 101 10.90 7.51 -4.01
CA THR A 101 9.78 8.43 -4.23
C THR A 101 8.84 8.48 -3.03
N ALA A 102 8.60 7.36 -2.35
CA ALA A 102 7.82 7.35 -1.11
C ALA A 102 8.50 8.19 -0.02
N ALA A 103 9.83 8.08 0.14
CA ALA A 103 10.60 8.89 1.07
C ALA A 103 10.54 10.40 0.73
N GLU A 104 10.60 10.75 -0.56
CA GLU A 104 10.44 12.13 -1.02
C GLU A 104 9.05 12.68 -0.69
N TYR A 105 7.98 11.91 -0.92
CA TYR A 105 6.63 12.31 -0.54
C TYR A 105 6.49 12.53 0.97
N VAL A 106 7.05 11.63 1.78
CA VAL A 106 7.03 11.76 3.23
C VAL A 106 7.80 13.00 3.68
N ALA A 107 8.99 13.24 3.14
CA ALA A 107 9.78 14.42 3.45
C ALA A 107 9.01 15.72 3.10
N ALA A 108 8.40 15.78 1.92
CA ALA A 108 7.59 16.92 1.50
C ALA A 108 6.38 17.14 2.43
N VAL A 109 5.68 16.08 2.83
CA VAL A 109 4.55 16.15 3.77
C VAL A 109 4.99 16.64 5.14
N ILE A 110 6.14 16.19 5.66
CA ILE A 110 6.64 16.63 6.96
C ILE A 110 7.04 18.10 6.95
N LEU A 111 7.67 18.55 5.86
CA LEU A 111 8.10 19.94 5.68
C LEU A 111 6.91 20.92 5.57
N ASP A 112 5.75 20.47 5.08
CA ASP A 112 4.51 21.25 5.16
C ASP A 112 3.95 21.25 6.60
N ALA A 113 4.14 22.37 7.30
CA ALA A 113 3.68 22.56 8.67
C ALA A 113 2.15 22.41 8.83
N LYS A 114 1.36 22.55 7.76
CA LYS A 114 -0.10 22.43 7.79
C LYS A 114 -0.59 21.03 7.43
N ALA A 115 0.30 20.12 7.01
CA ALA A 115 -0.10 18.78 6.61
C ALA A 115 -0.62 17.97 7.81
N VAL A 116 -1.89 17.59 7.72
CA VAL A 116 -2.61 16.68 8.62
C VAL A 116 -3.57 15.79 7.83
N GLY A 117 -4.06 14.74 8.45
CA GLY A 117 -5.00 13.79 7.86
C GLY A 117 -4.33 12.83 6.87
N ILE A 118 -5.14 12.27 5.98
CA ILE A 118 -4.68 11.31 4.97
C ILE A 118 -4.11 12.04 3.76
N LYS A 119 -2.92 11.64 3.33
CA LYS A 119 -2.22 12.08 2.12
C LYS A 119 -2.05 10.86 1.21
N ARG A 120 -2.59 10.94 0.00
CA ARG A 120 -2.55 9.87 -0.99
C ARG A 120 -1.62 10.28 -2.12
N PHE A 121 -0.71 9.40 -2.46
CA PHE A 121 0.23 9.58 -3.56
C PHE A 121 0.38 8.27 -4.32
N ALA A 122 0.72 8.37 -5.60
CA ALA A 122 1.16 7.27 -6.42
C ALA A 122 2.32 7.80 -7.27
N GLY A 123 3.47 7.14 -7.22
CA GLY A 123 4.60 7.46 -8.10
C GLY A 123 4.30 7.12 -9.54
N HIS A 124 3.46 6.11 -9.76
CA HIS A 124 3.01 5.66 -11.06
C HIS A 124 1.63 4.97 -10.94
N GLN A 125 0.83 5.06 -11.99
CA GLN A 125 -0.44 4.35 -12.13
C GLN A 125 -0.41 3.58 -13.45
N VAL A 126 -0.47 2.26 -13.39
CA VAL A 126 -0.26 1.42 -14.58
C VAL A 126 -0.99 0.10 -14.47
N THR A 127 -1.36 -0.48 -15.60
CA THR A 127 -2.02 -1.79 -15.69
C THR A 127 -1.00 -2.88 -16.01
N ILE A 128 -1.33 -4.15 -15.75
CA ILE A 128 -0.43 -5.27 -16.07
C ILE A 128 -0.17 -5.35 -17.58
N ASN A 129 -1.20 -5.14 -18.41
CA ASN A 129 -1.05 -5.12 -19.85
C ASN A 129 -0.07 -4.03 -20.30
N ARG A 130 -0.13 -2.85 -19.66
CA ARG A 130 0.81 -1.78 -19.97
C ARG A 130 2.22 -2.07 -19.47
N MET A 131 2.37 -2.70 -18.30
CA MET A 131 3.67 -3.15 -17.81
C MET A 131 4.33 -4.15 -18.78
N ALA A 132 3.55 -5.05 -19.39
CA ALA A 132 4.07 -6.00 -20.39
C ALA A 132 4.66 -5.28 -21.62
N GLU A 133 3.97 -4.24 -22.10
CA GLU A 133 4.48 -3.38 -23.17
C GLU A 133 5.77 -2.66 -22.76
N ASP A 134 5.80 -2.09 -21.54
CA ASP A 134 6.97 -1.36 -21.04
C ASP A 134 8.18 -2.30 -20.86
N ILE A 135 7.98 -3.55 -20.43
CA ILE A 135 9.03 -4.58 -20.38
C ILE A 135 9.60 -4.85 -21.78
N ASN A 136 8.75 -4.97 -22.80
CA ASN A 136 9.20 -5.18 -24.17
C ASN A 136 10.02 -3.98 -24.68
N VAL A 137 9.54 -2.77 -24.45
CA VAL A 137 10.24 -1.55 -24.86
C VAL A 137 11.61 -1.41 -24.18
N VAL A 138 11.68 -1.68 -22.88
CA VAL A 138 12.90 -1.43 -22.08
C VAL A 138 13.91 -2.56 -22.17
N LEU A 139 13.43 -3.82 -22.15
CA LEU A 139 14.30 -5.00 -22.09
C LEU A 139 14.41 -5.75 -23.42
N GLY A 140 13.60 -5.41 -24.43
CA GLY A 140 13.52 -6.14 -25.70
C GLY A 140 12.98 -7.56 -25.53
N VAL A 141 12.20 -7.78 -24.47
CA VAL A 141 11.61 -9.08 -24.12
C VAL A 141 10.10 -8.95 -24.17
N GLU A 142 9.44 -9.76 -24.97
CA GLU A 142 7.98 -9.88 -24.94
C GLU A 142 7.60 -10.89 -23.85
N PRO A 143 7.06 -10.44 -22.69
CA PRO A 143 6.71 -11.36 -21.62
C PRO A 143 5.43 -12.12 -21.96
N GLU A 144 5.33 -13.38 -21.53
CA GLU A 144 4.07 -14.10 -21.54
C GLU A 144 3.17 -13.56 -20.42
N VAL A 145 1.93 -13.21 -20.74
CA VAL A 145 0.97 -12.62 -19.79
C VAL A 145 -0.01 -13.72 -19.37
N GLU A 146 0.03 -14.10 -18.09
CA GLU A 146 -0.68 -15.26 -17.52
C GLU A 146 -1.72 -14.81 -16.49
N CYS A 147 -3.00 -15.02 -16.80
CA CYS A 147 -4.09 -14.78 -15.85
C CYS A 147 -4.17 -15.93 -14.85
N ALA A 148 -3.97 -15.62 -13.57
CA ALA A 148 -4.05 -16.55 -12.44
C ALA A 148 -5.49 -16.82 -11.97
N GLY A 149 -6.45 -15.99 -12.42
CA GLY A 149 -7.87 -16.10 -12.08
C GLY A 149 -8.55 -14.74 -12.01
N SER A 150 -9.82 -14.73 -11.65
CA SER A 150 -10.63 -13.51 -11.53
C SER A 150 -10.43 -12.80 -10.18
N VAL A 151 -10.80 -11.51 -10.10
CA VAL A 151 -10.81 -10.77 -8.82
C VAL A 151 -11.76 -11.41 -7.81
N ASP A 152 -12.88 -11.99 -8.26
CA ASP A 152 -13.83 -12.68 -7.39
C ASP A 152 -13.22 -13.92 -6.73
N GLU A 153 -12.36 -14.65 -7.46
CA GLU A 153 -11.62 -15.79 -6.90
C GLU A 153 -10.61 -15.36 -5.84
N VAL A 154 -9.93 -14.21 -6.04
CA VAL A 154 -9.07 -13.61 -5.00
C VAL A 154 -9.91 -13.27 -3.77
N GLN A 155 -11.06 -12.63 -3.95
CA GLN A 155 -11.94 -12.26 -2.84
C GLN A 155 -12.43 -13.48 -2.05
N GLN A 156 -12.75 -14.58 -2.74
CA GLN A 156 -13.11 -15.84 -2.10
C GLN A 156 -11.95 -16.43 -1.30
N ARG A 157 -10.72 -16.40 -1.84
CA ARG A 157 -9.51 -16.85 -1.11
C ARG A 157 -9.27 -16.04 0.15
N ILE A 158 -9.35 -14.71 0.06
CA ILE A 158 -9.28 -13.81 1.22
C ILE A 158 -10.29 -14.22 2.28
N SER A 159 -11.53 -14.46 1.88
CA SER A 159 -12.61 -14.83 2.80
C SER A 159 -12.36 -16.18 3.49
N LEU A 160 -11.85 -17.17 2.75
CA LEU A 160 -11.53 -18.50 3.28
C LEU A 160 -10.34 -18.49 4.26
N GLU A 161 -9.32 -17.69 3.96
CA GLU A 161 -8.12 -17.57 4.79
C GLU A 161 -8.26 -16.53 5.92
N GLY A 162 -9.41 -15.85 5.96
CA GLY A 162 -9.70 -14.79 6.90
C GLY A 162 -8.75 -13.59 6.75
N GLY A 163 -8.30 -13.26 5.54
CA GLY A 163 -7.46 -12.10 5.27
C GLY A 163 -6.10 -12.08 5.97
N ARG A 164 -5.61 -13.25 6.42
CA ARG A 164 -4.35 -13.39 7.17
C ARG A 164 -3.11 -13.50 6.28
N GLN A 165 -3.29 -13.86 5.01
CA GLN A 165 -2.22 -14.05 4.04
C GLN A 165 -2.37 -13.10 2.85
N ASN A 166 -1.31 -13.01 2.04
CA ASN A 166 -1.36 -12.32 0.77
C ASN A 166 -2.18 -13.18 -0.22
N PRO A 167 -3.35 -12.72 -0.67
CA PRO A 167 -4.28 -13.57 -1.41
C PRO A 167 -3.87 -13.82 -2.87
N VAL A 168 -2.81 -13.14 -3.33
CA VAL A 168 -2.25 -13.27 -4.68
C VAL A 168 -0.86 -13.90 -4.70
N ALA A 169 -0.34 -14.30 -3.53
CA ALA A 169 0.93 -15.04 -3.41
C ALA A 169 0.76 -16.54 -3.69
#